data_AF-A0A0Q6UL74-F1
#
_entry.id   AF-A0A0Q6UL74-F1
#
_cell.length_a   1.000
_cell.length_b   1.000
_cell.length_c   1.000
_cell.angle_alpha   90.00
_cell.angle_beta   90.00
_cell.angle_gamma   90.00
#
_symmetry.space_group_name_H-M   'P 1'
#
loop_
_entity.id
_entity.type
_entity.pdbx_description
1 polymer ?
#
loop_
_entity_poly.entity_id
_entity_poly.type
_entity_poly.pdbx_seq_one_letter_code
_entity_poly.pdbx_strand_id
1 'polypeptide(L)' 'MSFDFDAGKYAVYLWPAFAISALAFAWMIADSLLTARRWRREFERLQAELDAEKAA' A
#
# COMPACT_ATOMS: atom_id res chain seq x y z
N MET A 1 3.30 -29.08 11.98
CA MET A 1 2.48 -28.66 10.83
C MET A 1 3.42 -28.13 9.75
N SER A 2 3.68 -28.88 8.68
CA SER A 2 4.35 -28.36 7.49
C SER A 2 3.30 -27.69 6.60
N PHE A 3 3.50 -26.42 6.23
CA PHE A 3 2.67 -25.77 5.22
C PHE A 3 2.97 -26.40 3.87
N ASP A 4 2.07 -27.25 3.38
CA ASP A 4 2.19 -27.88 2.08
C ASP A 4 1.66 -26.91 1.01
N PHE A 5 2.54 -26.00 0.60
CA PHE A 5 2.29 -25.06 -0.50
C PHE A 5 2.37 -25.76 -1.87
N ASP A 6 2.78 -27.03 -1.90
CA ASP A 6 2.87 -27.87 -3.07
C ASP A 6 1.60 -28.71 -3.23
N ALA A 7 0.55 -28.12 -3.82
CA ALA A 7 -0.63 -28.86 -4.24
C ALA A 7 -0.36 -29.77 -5.46
N GLY A 8 0.89 -30.22 -5.64
CA GLY A 8 1.37 -30.99 -6.78
C GLY A 8 0.99 -30.34 -8.11
N LYS A 9 0.56 -31.15 -9.08
CA LYS A 9 0.16 -30.66 -10.41
C LYS A 9 -0.95 -29.59 -10.38
N TYR A 10 -1.70 -29.46 -9.28
CA TYR A 10 -2.83 -28.54 -9.19
C TYR A 10 -2.43 -27.13 -8.72
N ALA A 11 -1.22 -26.98 -8.16
CA ALA A 11 -0.71 -25.70 -7.72
C ALA A 11 -0.73 -24.65 -8.86
N VAL A 12 -0.38 -25.05 -10.08
CA VAL A 12 -0.35 -24.13 -11.23
C VAL A 12 -1.72 -23.56 -11.60
N TYR A 13 -2.82 -24.25 -11.26
CA TYR A 13 -4.17 -23.76 -11.50
C TYR A 13 -4.69 -22.89 -10.35
N LEU A 14 -4.20 -23.13 -9.13
CA LEU A 14 -4.66 -22.45 -7.93
C LEU A 14 -3.89 -21.14 -7.65
N TRP A 15 -2.57 -21.19 -7.76
CA TRP A 15 -1.67 -20.09 -7.43
C TRP A 15 -1.92 -18.80 -8.23
N PRO A 16 -2.31 -18.83 -9.53
CA PRO A 16 -2.58 -17.60 -10.26
C PRO A 16 -3.66 -16.72 -9.62
N ALA A 17 -4.71 -17.30 -9.05
CA ALA A 17 -5.76 -16.55 -8.37
C ALA A 17 -5.23 -15.82 -7.13
N PHE A 18 -4.37 -16.50 -6.36
CA PHE A 18 -3.70 -15.91 -5.20
C PHE A 18 -2.68 -14.85 -5.61
N ALA A 19 -1.92 -15.08 -6.69
CA ALA A 19 -0.98 -14.10 -7.23
C ALA A 19 -1.69 -12.82 -7.67
N ILE A 20 -2.82 -12.93 -8.36
CA ILE A 20 -3.65 -11.78 -8.76
C ILE A 20 -4.15 -11.02 -7.53
N SER A 21 -4.63 -11.74 -6.51
CA SER A 21 -5.10 -11.14 -5.27
C SER A 21 -3.97 -10.40 -4.54
N ALA A 22 -2.78 -11.02 -4.43
CA ALA A 22 -1.60 -10.41 -3.84
C ALA A 22 -1.16 -9.15 -4.61
N LEU A 23 -1.22 -9.19 -5.94
CA LEU A 23 -0.94 -8.03 -6.79
C LEU A 23 -1.94 -6.89 -6.56
N ALA A 24 -3.24 -7.20 -6.45
CA ALA A 24 -4.26 -6.21 -6.16
C ALA A 24 -4.03 -5.54 -4.80
N PHE A 25 -3.69 -6.32 -3.77
CA PHE A 25 -3.34 -5.76 -2.46
C PHE A 25 -2.06 -4.93 -2.49
N ALA A 26 -1.01 -5.40 -3.16
CA ALA A 26 0.23 -4.65 -3.31
C ALA A 26 -0.01 -3.31 -4.02
N TRP A 27 -0.85 -3.31 -5.07
CA TRP A 27 -1.27 -2.10 -5.77
C TRP A 27 -2.01 -1.14 -4.83
N MET A 28 -3.02 -1.62 -4.10
CA MET A 28 -3.79 -0.81 -3.17
C MET A 28 -2.92 -0.17 -2.08
N ILE A 29 -1.96 -0.94 -1.54
CA ILE A 29 -1.00 -0.45 -0.54
C ILE A 29 -0.11 0.64 -1.16
N ALA A 30 0.44 0.39 -2.35
CA ALA A 30 1.29 1.35 -3.04
C ALA A 30 0.55 2.66 -3.33
N ASP A 31 -0.68 2.57 -3.84
CA ASP A 31 -1.53 3.74 -4.14
C ASP A 31 -1.87 4.55 -2.86
N SER A 32 -2.20 3.85 -1.78
CA SER A 32 -2.44 4.47 -0.47
C SER A 32 -1.21 5.22 0.05
N LEU A 33 -0.03 4.62 -0.06
CA LEU A 33 1.23 5.23 0.37
C LEU A 33 1.62 6.43 -0.51
N LEU A 34 1.41 6.34 -1.82
CA LEU A 34 1.68 7.45 -2.75
C LEU A 34 0.76 8.64 -2.46
N THR A 35 -0.53 8.38 -2.24
CA THR A 35 -1.51 9.41 -1.88
C THR A 35 -1.17 10.05 -0.54
N ALA A 36 -0.85 9.24 0.47
CA ALA A 36 -0.41 9.74 1.78
C ALA A 36 0.85 10.61 1.68
N ARG A 37 1.84 10.21 0.87
CA ARG A 37 3.06 11.01 0.64
C ARG A 37 2.77 12.34 -0.03
N ARG A 38 1.87 12.35 -1.02
CA ARG A 38 1.46 13.60 -1.69
C ARG A 38 0.80 14.56 -0.71
N TRP A 39 -0.09 14.05 0.14
CA TRP A 39 -0.81 14.88 1.11
C TRP A 39 0.10 15.38 2.23
N ARG A 40 1.10 14.59 2.63
CA ARG A 40 2.06 14.99 3.67
C ARG A 40 2.85 16.24 3.28
N ARG A 41 3.23 16.38 2.01
CA ARG A 41 3.92 17.59 1.51
C ARG A 41 3.04 18.83 1.55
N GLU A 42 1.76 18.68 1.24
CA GLU A 42 0.81 19.79 1.29
C GLU A 42 0.49 20.16 2.73
N PHE A 43 0.38 19.17 3.61
CA PHE A 43 0.17 19.38 5.03
C PHE A 43 1.33 20.12 5.69
N GLU A 44 2.58 19.80 5.35
CA GLU A 44 3.76 20.52 5.84
C GLU A 44 3.75 22.01 5.43
N ARG A 45 3.29 22.33 4.22
CA ARG A 45 3.13 23.74 3.78
C ARG A 45 2.04 24.46 4.57
N LEU A 46 0.87 23.86 4.68
CA LEU A 46 -0.25 24.43 5.42
C LEU A 46 0.07 24.60 6.92
N GLN A 47 0.81 23.65 7.49
CA GLN A 47 1.26 23.71 8.88
C GLN A 47 2.22 24.89 9.11
N ALA A 48 3.17 25.11 8.20
CA ALA A 48 4.11 26.23 8.28
C ALA A 48 3.42 27.60 8.16
N GLU A 49 2.39 27.71 7.30
CA GLU A 49 1.58 28.93 7.17
C GLU A 49 0.78 29.20 8.46
N LEU A 50 0.14 28.18 9.03
CA LEU A 50 -0.59 28.30 10.30
C LEU A 50 0.32 28.67 11.48
N ASP A 51 1.51 28.07 11.56
CA ASP A 51 2.47 28.37 12.64
C ASP A 51 3.04 29.79 12.49
N ALA A 52 3.25 30.27 11.26
CA ALA A 52 3.65 31.66 11.00
C ALA A 52 2.56 32.67 11.35
N GLU A 53 1.29 32.36 11.06
CA GLU A 53 0.14 33.19 11.46
C GLU A 53 -0.04 33.23 12.98
N LYS A 54 0.13 32.09 13.67
CA LYS A 54 0.06 32.04 15.15
C LYS A 54 1.23 32.73 15.86
N ALA A 55 2.38 32.88 15.19
CA ALA A 55 3.56 33.52 15.75
C ALA A 55 3.63 35.05 15.50
N ALA A 56 2.71 35.59 14.69
CA ALA A 56 2.54 37.01 14.39
C ALA A 56 1.53 37.68 15.34
#